data_AF-W8VKJ6-F1
#
_entry.id   AF-W8VKJ6-F1
#
_cell.length_a   1.000
_cell.length_b   1.000
_cell.length_c   1.000
_cell.angle_alpha   90.00
_cell.angle_beta   90.00
_cell.angle_gamma   90.00
#
_symmetry.space_group_name_H-M   'P 1'
#
loop_
_entity.id
_entity.type
_entity.pdbx_description
1 polymer ?
#
loop_
_entity_poly.entity_id
_entity_poly.type
_entity_poly.pdbx_seq_one_letter_code
_entity_poly.pdbx_strand_id
1 'polypeptide(L)' 'MKQKTNSGFAKRFFLVSNKKLKYFPAGKRHNLSNKSGLYNQKRSRCCYLFN' A
#
# COMPACT_ATOMS: atom_id res chain seq x y z
N MET A 1 -29.35 1.15 -11.03
CA MET A 1 -28.01 0.97 -11.67
C MET A 1 -27.04 0.41 -10.63
N LYS A 2 -26.21 -0.60 -10.97
CA LYS A 2 -25.15 -1.11 -10.07
C LYS A 2 -23.88 -0.27 -10.25
N GLN A 3 -23.24 0.13 -9.15
CA GLN A 3 -21.93 0.77 -9.22
C GLN A 3 -20.86 -0.24 -9.68
N LYS A 4 -19.95 0.20 -10.55
CA LYS A 4 -18.81 -0.60 -10.99
C LYS A 4 -17.66 -0.43 -9.99
N THR A 5 -17.03 -1.53 -9.61
CA THR A 5 -15.84 -1.51 -8.76
C THR A 5 -14.64 -0.94 -9.50
N ASN A 6 -13.88 -0.06 -8.84
CA ASN A 6 -12.58 0.35 -9.34
C ASN A 6 -11.56 -0.78 -9.15
N SER A 7 -11.30 -1.54 -10.21
CA SER A 7 -10.40 -2.70 -10.19
C SER A 7 -8.96 -2.33 -9.83
N GLY A 8 -8.50 -1.12 -10.18
CA GLY A 8 -7.18 -0.63 -9.80
C GLY A 8 -7.06 -0.33 -8.30
N PHE A 9 -8.14 0.14 -7.68
CA PHE A 9 -8.20 0.34 -6.23
C PHE A 9 -8.22 -1.01 -5.50
N ALA A 10 -9.08 -1.94 -5.92
CA ALA A 10 -9.21 -3.27 -5.32
C ALA A 10 -7.92 -4.11 -5.34
N LYS A 11 -7.05 -3.90 -6.35
CA LYS A 11 -5.74 -4.57 -6.43
C LYS A 11 -4.67 -3.99 -5.50
N ARG A 12 -4.84 -2.76 -5.02
CA ARG A 12 -3.82 -2.01 -4.25
C ARG A 12 -4.18 -1.81 -2.79
N PHE A 13 -5.47 -1.82 -2.47
CA PHE A 13 -5.99 -1.56 -1.13
C PHE A 13 -6.83 -2.75 -0.68
N PHE A 14 -6.50 -3.26 0.51
CA PHE A 14 -7.23 -4.36 1.13
C PHE A 14 -7.98 -3.83 2.33
N LEU A 15 -9.30 -4.02 2.34
CA LEU A 15 -10.09 -3.74 3.53
C LEU A 15 -9.73 -4.75 4.61
N VAL A 16 -9.26 -4.27 5.75
CA VAL A 16 -9.00 -5.07 6.94
C VAL A 16 -10.00 -4.72 8.04
N SER A 17 -9.96 -5.44 9.16
CA SER A 17 -10.82 -5.18 10.31
C SER A 17 -10.76 -3.71 10.75
N ASN A 18 -11.85 -3.23 11.34
CA ASN A 18 -12.02 -1.84 11.80
C ASN A 18 -12.03 -0.80 10.67
N LYS A 19 -12.55 -1.14 9.48
CA LYS A 19 -12.71 -0.22 8.33
C LYS A 19 -11.39 0.42 7.86
N LYS A 20 -10.25 -0.18 8.19
CA LYS A 20 -8.93 0.32 7.74
C LYS A 20 -8.58 -0.27 6.39
N LEU A 21 -7.82 0.50 5.61
CA LEU A 21 -7.29 0.02 4.33
C LEU A 21 -5.80 -0.29 4.49
N LYS A 22 -5.41 -1.52 4.21
CA LYS A 22 -4.01 -1.95 4.17
C LYS A 22 -3.46 -1.77 2.75
N TYR A 23 -2.26 -1.19 2.64
CA TYR A 23 -1.57 -1.00 1.35
C TYR A 23 -0.06 -1.18 1.49
N PHE A 24 0.62 -1.38 0.36
CA PHE A 24 2.08 -1.36 0.29
C PHE A 24 2.59 0.01 -0.18
N PRO A 25 3.55 0.61 0.53
CA PRO A 25 4.04 1.93 0.17
C PRO A 25 4.86 1.91 -1.12
N ALA A 26 4.75 3.00 -1.90
CA ALA A 26 5.45 3.15 -3.18
C ALA A 26 6.96 3.36 -3.00
N GLY A 27 7.73 3.19 -4.09
CA GLY A 27 9.17 3.49 -4.12
C GLY A 27 10.07 2.32 -3.71
N LYS A 28 9.55 1.09 -3.74
CA LYS A 28 10.25 -0.15 -3.39
C LYS A 28 10.55 -1.08 -4.58
N ARG A 29 10.19 -0.67 -5.80
CA ARG A 29 10.27 -1.53 -6.99
C ARG A 29 11.63 -1.47 -7.70
N HIS A 30 12.34 -0.34 -7.61
CA HIS A 30 13.62 -0.09 -8.27
C HIS A 30 14.45 0.91 -7.43
N ASN A 31 15.74 1.08 -7.78
CA ASN A 31 16.68 2.01 -7.15
C ASN A 31 16.78 1.84 -5.62
N LEU A 32 16.86 0.61 -5.15
CA LEU A 32 16.95 0.30 -3.72
C LEU A 32 18.35 0.59 -3.14
N SER A 33 19.40 0.39 -3.95
CA SER A 33 20.81 0.63 -3.58
C SER A 33 21.10 2.09 -3.23
N ASN A 34 20.39 3.02 -3.88
CA ASN A 34 20.56 4.47 -3.68
C ASN A 34 19.79 4.98 -2.44
N LYS A 35 19.17 4.08 -1.66
CA LYS A 35 18.36 4.43 -0.49
C LYS A 35 18.93 3.77 0.74
N SER A 36 18.83 4.45 1.88
CA SER A 36 19.33 3.90 3.14
C SER A 36 18.64 2.58 3.50
N GLY A 37 19.38 1.69 4.17
CA GLY A 37 18.84 0.44 4.68
C GLY A 37 17.61 0.65 5.57
N LEU A 38 17.63 1.70 6.40
CA LEU A 38 16.50 2.10 7.25
C LEU A 38 15.27 2.52 6.43
N TYR A 39 15.44 3.30 5.36
CA TYR A 39 14.34 3.67 4.46
C TYR A 39 13.72 2.41 3.84
N ASN A 40 14.58 1.50 3.36
CA ASN A 40 14.15 0.26 2.76
C ASN A 40 13.42 -0.63 3.79
N GLN A 41 13.89 -0.73 5.02
CA GLN A 41 13.23 -1.51 6.06
C GLN A 41 11.86 -0.94 6.44
N LYS A 42 11.72 0.39 6.54
CA LYS A 42 10.43 1.01 6.87
C LYS A 42 9.38 0.78 5.77
N ARG A 43 9.79 0.88 4.50
CA ARG A 43 8.90 0.71 3.33
C ARG A 43 8.64 -0.73 2.90
N SER A 44 9.32 -1.73 3.47
CA SER A 44 8.94 -3.14 3.23
C SER A 44 7.71 -3.56 4.03
N ARG A 45 7.31 -2.77 5.02
CA ARG A 45 6.13 -3.03 5.84
C ARG A 45 4.88 -2.47 5.18
N CYS A 46 3.77 -3.17 5.33
CA CYS A 46 2.46 -2.68 4.95
C CYS A 46 2.04 -1.51 5.86
N CYS A 47 1.33 -0.55 5.29
CA CYS A 47 0.79 0.62 5.97
C CYS A 47 -0.74 0.55 6.03
N TYR A 48 -1.32 1.30 6.95
CA TYR A 48 -2.76 1.44 7.10
C TYR A 48 -3.18 2.88 6.78
N LEU A 49 -4.20 3.03 5.95
CA LEU A 49 -4.91 4.29 5.75
C LEU A 49 -6.16 4.26 6.63
N PHE A 50 -6.35 5.32 7.40
CA PHE A 50 -7.51 5.54 8.26
C PHE A 50 -8.36 6.66 7.70
N ASN A 51 -9.67 6.54 7.92
CA ASN A 51 -10.56 7.66 8.20
C ASN A 51 -10.95 7.55 9.67
#